data_AF-A0A077ZIF9-F1
#
_entry.id   AF-A0A077ZIF9-F1
#
_cell.length_a   1.000
_cell.length_b   1.000
_cell.length_c   1.000
_cell.angle_alpha   90.00
_cell.angle_beta   90.00
_cell.angle_gamma   90.00
#
_symmetry.space_group_name_H-M   'P 1'
#
loop_
_entity.id
_entity.type
_entity.pdbx_description
1 polymer ?
#
loop_
_entity_poly.entity_id
_entity_poly.type
_entity_poly.pdbx_seq_one_letter_code
_entity_poly.pdbx_strand_id
1 'polypeptide(L)' 'MKYVVLYVNEETVEEVEEKLQTLHFVRQVERSYRPDIEMNFADRIGTKAAYQVKDDDELDVVEANTKIRLAETV' A
#
# COMPACT_ATOMS: atom_id res chain seq x y z
N MET A 1 20.53 -6.46 -4.89
CA MET A 1 20.25 -6.82 -3.48
C MET A 1 18.97 -7.61 -3.43
N LYS A 2 18.78 -8.50 -2.45
CA LYS A 2 17.55 -9.28 -2.26
C LYS A 2 16.82 -8.74 -1.04
N TYR A 3 15.51 -8.55 -1.16
CA TYR A 3 14.64 -8.12 -0.07
C TYR A 3 13.46 -9.08 0.03
N VAL A 4 12.90 -9.22 1.23
CA VAL A 4 11.76 -10.08 1.51
C VAL A 4 10.78 -9.29 2.36
N VAL A 5 9.50 -9.37 2.02
CA VAL A 5 8.41 -8.91 2.88
C VAL A 5 7.84 -10.13 3.58
N LEU A 6 7.93 -10.14 4.91
CA LEU A 6 7.43 -11.22 5.75
C LEU A 6 6.19 -10.75 6.50
N TYR A 7 5.07 -11.46 6.32
CA TYR A 7 3.88 -11.25 7.11
C TYR A 7 3.97 -12.06 8.40
N VAL A 8 3.75 -11.40 9.52
CA VAL A 8 3.83 -11.96 10.88
C VAL A 8 2.64 -11.45 11.69
N ASN A 9 2.23 -12.23 12.70
CA ASN A 9 1.23 -11.80 13.66
C ASN A 9 1.83 -10.70 14.56
N GLU A 10 1.02 -9.73 14.96
CA GLU A 10 1.47 -8.61 15.82
C GLU A 10 2.12 -9.11 17.13
N GLU A 11 1.55 -10.16 17.73
CA GLU A 11 2.05 -10.77 18.97
C GLU A 11 3.46 -11.37 18.86
N THR A 12 3.91 -11.73 17.65
CA THR A 12 5.21 -12.36 17.41
C THR A 12 6.22 -11.44 16.72
N VAL A 13 5.85 -10.19 16.40
CA VAL A 13 6.71 -9.25 15.66
C VAL A 13 8.06 -9.05 16.36
N GLU A 14 8.06 -8.85 17.67
CA GLU A 14 9.27 -8.63 18.46
C GLU A 14 10.21 -9.83 18.42
N GLU A 15 9.70 -11.03 18.68
CA GLU A 15 10.49 -12.28 18.67
C GLU A 15 11.06 -12.57 17.27
N VAL A 16 10.28 -12.33 16.21
CA VAL A 16 10.73 -12.56 14.84
C VAL A 16 11.79 -11.54 14.43
N GLU A 17 11.62 -10.27 14.79
CA GLU A 17 12.59 -9.21 14.50
C GLU A 17 13.95 -9.52 15.14
N GLU A 18 13.97 -9.89 16.42
CA GLU A 18 15.20 -10.27 17.12
C GLU A 18 15.89 -11.45 16.41
N LYS A 19 15.14 -12.51 16.10
CA LYS A 19 15.68 -13.67 15.36
C LYS A 19 16.27 -13.27 14.02
N LEU A 20 15.58 -12.43 13.24
CA LEU A 20 16.06 -11.98 11.93
C LEU A 20 17.36 -11.17 12.04
N GLN A 21 17.50 -10.34 13.07
CA GLN A 21 18.72 -9.56 13.29
C GLN A 21 19.94 -10.41 13.67
N THR A 22 19.74 -11.60 14.26
CA THR A 22 20.85 -12.53 14.55
C THR A 22 21.43 -13.22 13.30
N LEU A 23 20.69 -13.20 12.19
CA LEU A 23 21.11 -13.87 10.96
C LEU A 23 22.19 -13.05 10.24
N HIS A 24 23.40 -13.57 10.15
CA HIS A 24 24.56 -12.89 9.55
C HIS A 24 24.38 -12.41 8.09
N PHE A 25 23.43 -12.98 7.36
CA PHE A 25 23.12 -12.58 5.98
C PHE A 25 22.02 -11.52 5.89
N VAL A 26 21.36 -11.17 7.01
CA VAL A 26 20.38 -10.09 7.10
C VAL A 26 21.12 -8.80 7.42
N ARG A 27 21.02 -7.81 6.53
CA ARG A 27 21.70 -6.52 6.69
C ARG A 27 20.89 -5.52 7.52
N GLN A 28 19.56 -5.60 7.42
CA GLN A 28 18.64 -4.68 8.06
C GLN A 28 17.26 -5.33 8.15
N VAL A 29 16.53 -5.03 9.23
CA VAL A 29 15.13 -5.41 9.44
C VAL A 29 14.35 -4.12 9.73
N GLU A 30 13.20 -3.93 9.08
CA GLU A 30 12.32 -2.78 9.30
C GLU A 30 10.88 -3.28 9.46
N ARG A 31 10.16 -2.73 10.45
CA ARG A 31 8.73 -3.01 10.63
C ARG A 31 7.91 -2.26 9.59
N SER A 32 6.86 -2.90 9.10
CA SER A 32 5.91 -2.23 8.22
C SER A 32 5.05 -1.24 9.00
N TYR A 33 4.87 -0.03 8.48
CA TYR A 33 3.88 0.94 8.95
C TYR A 33 2.45 0.61 8.53
N ARG A 34 2.22 -0.55 7.89
CA ARG A 34 0.90 -0.94 7.38
C ARG A 34 -0.18 -1.00 8.46
N PRO A 35 0.09 -1.47 9.70
CA PRO A 35 -0.88 -1.43 10.79
C PRO A 35 -1.23 0.00 11.24
N ASP A 36 -0.31 0.94 11.11
CA ASP A 36 -0.51 2.35 11.49
C ASP A 36 -1.34 3.12 10.45
N ILE A 37 -1.55 2.53 9.27
CA ILE A 37 -2.42 3.11 8.24
C ILE A 37 -3.86 2.79 8.62
N GLU A 38 -4.57 3.83 9.08
CA GLU A 38 -6.01 3.76 9.29
C GLU A 38 -6.72 3.45 7.96
N MET A 39 -7.23 2.22 7.83
CA MET A 39 -8.06 1.78 6.70
C MET A 39 -9.55 2.01 6.94
N ASN A 40 -9.91 2.78 7.96
CA ASN A 40 -11.28 3.19 8.15
C ASN A 40 -11.61 4.33 7.18
N PHE A 41 -12.33 3.98 6.12
CA PHE A 41 -12.80 4.96 5.14
C PHE A 41 -14.20 5.48 5.45
N ALA A 42 -14.86 5.05 6.54
CA ALA A 42 -16.25 5.41 6.81
C ALA A 42 -16.48 6.93 6.80
N ASP A 43 -15.58 7.68 7.43
CA ASP A 43 -15.68 9.15 7.49
C ASP A 43 -15.25 9.83 6.17
N ARG A 44 -14.54 9.12 5.30
CA ARG A 44 -14.01 9.66 4.03
C ARG A 44 -14.88 9.33 2.83
N ILE A 45 -15.63 8.23 2.86
CA ILE A 45 -16.54 7.83 1.79
C ILE A 45 -17.56 8.96 1.54
N GLY A 46 -17.53 9.52 0.33
CA GLY A 46 -18.39 10.64 -0.08
C GLY A 46 -17.82 12.04 0.19
N THR A 47 -16.67 12.16 0.85
CA THR A 47 -15.98 13.45 1.04
C THR A 47 -14.94 13.69 -0.05
N LYS A 48 -14.64 14.97 -0.35
CA LYS A 48 -13.56 15.35 -1.27
C LYS A 48 -12.20 14.80 -0.83
N ALA A 49 -12.00 14.54 0.47
CA ALA A 49 -10.76 13.97 1.00
C ALA A 49 -10.49 12.52 0.54
N ALA A 50 -11.51 11.78 0.07
CA ALA A 50 -11.30 10.46 -0.54
C ALA A 50 -10.54 10.55 -1.87
N TYR A 51 -10.65 11.68 -2.57
CA TYR A 51 -9.94 11.96 -3.80
C TYR A 51 -8.84 12.97 -3.47
N GLN A 52 -7.72 12.48 -2.92
CA GLN A 52 -6.49 13.27 -2.96
C GLN A 52 -6.01 13.29 -4.41
N VAL A 53 -6.68 14.05 -5.27
CA VAL A 53 -6.16 14.42 -6.58
C VAL A 53 -5.01 15.35 -6.27
N LYS A 54 -3.80 14.80 -6.19
CA LYS A 54 -2.64 15.57 -5.75
C LYS A 54 -2.11 16.49 -6.83
N ASP A 55 -2.51 16.28 -8.08
CA ASP A 55 -2.29 17.18 -9.20
C ASP A 55 -3.49 16.97 -10.14
N ASP A 56 -4.40 17.94 -10.23
CA ASP A 56 -5.49 17.93 -11.23
C ASP A 56 -4.89 17.77 -12.65
N ASP A 57 -3.64 18.19 -12.83
CA ASP A 57 -2.90 18.14 -14.09
C ASP A 57 -2.63 16.72 -14.61
N GLU A 58 -2.56 15.68 -13.78
CA GLU A 58 -2.23 14.31 -14.25
C GLU A 58 -3.46 13.48 -14.60
N LEU A 59 -4.63 13.76 -14.02
CA LEU A 59 -5.86 13.03 -14.31
C LEU A 59 -6.49 13.46 -15.65
N ASP A 60 -6.46 14.76 -15.96
CA ASP A 60 -7.02 15.32 -17.19
C ASP A 60 -6.37 14.71 -18.45
N VAL A 61 -5.07 14.36 -18.38
CA VAL A 61 -4.34 13.76 -19.50
C VAL A 61 -4.75 12.29 -19.72
N VAL A 62 -5.12 11.58 -18.66
CA VAL A 62 -5.48 10.16 -18.75
C VAL A 62 -6.93 10.01 -19.23
N GLU A 63 -7.86 10.79 -18.68
CA GLU A 63 -9.27 10.73 -19.09
C GLU A 63 -9.48 11.14 -20.55
N ALA A 64 -8.69 12.08 -21.07
CA ALA A 64 -8.75 12.45 -22.49
C ALA A 64 -8.37 11.29 -23.43
N ASN A 65 -7.60 10.31 -22.95
CA ASN A 65 -7.07 9.21 -23.77
C ASN A 65 -7.79 7.87 -23.56
N THR A 66 -8.60 7.72 -22.51
CA THR A 66 -9.34 6.49 -22.26
C THR A 66 -10.63 6.45 -23.08
N LYS A 67 -10.53 6.02 -24.35
CA LYS A 67 -11.70 5.54 -25.09
C LYS A 67 -12.24 4.28 -24.40
N ILE A 68 -13.27 4.43 -23.57
CA ILE A 68 -13.99 3.32 -22.95
C ILE A 68 -14.55 2.44 -24.08
N ARG A 69 -13.95 1.26 -24.27
CA ARG A 69 -14.53 0.21 -25.10
C ARG A 69 -15.54 -0.52 -24.21
N LEU A 70 -16.83 -0.30 -24.44
CA LEU A 70 -17.81 -1.23 -23.89
C LEU A 70 -17.59 -2.57 -24.58
N ALA A 71 -17.47 -3.64 -23.79
CA ALA A 71 -17.54 -4.98 -24.34
C ALA A 71 -18.88 -5.11 -25.06
N GLU A 72 -18.85 -5.52 -26.33
CA GLU A 72 -20.05 -5.95 -27.03
C GLU A 72 -20.68 -7.04 -26.17
N THR A 73 -21.94 -6.84 -25.78
CA THR A 73 -22.71 -7.84 -25.06
C THR A 73 -22.83 -9.05 -25.98
N VAL A 74 -22.16 -10.15 -25.61
CA VAL A 74 -22.35 -11.47 -26.21
C VAL A 74 -23.54 -12.15 -25.55
#